data_AF-A0A971YME0-F1
#
_entry.id   AF-A0A971YME0-F1
#
_cell.length_a   1.000
_cell.length_b   1.000
_cell.length_c   1.000
_cell.angle_alpha   90.00
_cell.angle_beta   90.00
_cell.angle_gamma   90.00
#
_symmetry.space_group_name_H-M   'P 1'
#
loop_
_entity.id
_entity.type
_entity.pdbx_description
1 polymer ?
#
loop_
_entity_poly.entity_id
_entity_poly.type
_entity_poly.pdbx_seq_one_letter_code
_entity_poly.pdbx_strand_id
1 'polypeptide(L)'
;RQVLALLPLPIAGLMSPERVEKVNEKVLALEKAWRALGCHLVSPFMTMALLSLPVIPELRITNRGLVDTINFQFVDTILGM
;
A
#
# COMPACT_ATOMS: atom_id res chain seq x y z
N ARG A 1 -0.94 -2.20 20.98
CA ARG A 1 -1.50 -1.95 19.62
C ARG A 1 -1.89 -3.31 19.06
N GLN A 2 -3.11 -3.49 18.55
CA GLN A 2 -3.62 -4.80 18.09
C GLN A 2 -3.49 -4.89 16.56
N VAL A 3 -3.04 -6.05 16.05
CA VAL A 3 -3.05 -6.36 14.62
C VAL A 3 -4.39 -7.02 14.27
N LEU A 4 -5.15 -6.45 13.34
CA LEU A 4 -6.51 -6.92 13.00
C LEU A 4 -6.52 -8.05 11.97
N ALA A 5 -5.54 -8.08 11.06
CA ALA A 5 -5.36 -9.12 10.04
C ALA A 5 -3.93 -9.10 9.49
N LEU A 6 -3.47 -10.23 8.93
CA LEU A 6 -2.12 -10.39 8.39
C LEU A 6 -2.10 -11.41 7.23
N LEU A 7 -1.41 -11.07 6.13
CA LEU A 7 -1.05 -11.99 5.05
C LEU A 7 0.49 -12.02 4.90
N PRO A 8 1.17 -13.08 5.35
CA PRO A 8 2.59 -13.25 5.11
C PRO A 8 2.88 -13.50 3.62
N LEU A 9 3.87 -12.80 3.06
CA LEU A 9 4.36 -12.98 1.69
C LEU A 9 5.88 -13.25 1.71
N PRO A 10 6.32 -14.44 2.15
CA PRO A 10 7.74 -14.71 2.43
C PRO A 10 8.63 -14.70 1.19
N ILE A 11 8.06 -14.84 -0.01
CA ILE A 11 8.83 -14.85 -1.26
C ILE A 11 8.92 -13.41 -1.77
N ALA A 12 10.06 -12.77 -1.52
CA ALA A 12 10.38 -11.40 -1.92
C ALA A 12 9.39 -10.32 -1.45
N GLY A 13 8.52 -10.61 -0.47
CA GLY A 13 7.44 -9.70 -0.07
C GLY A 13 6.25 -9.66 -1.04
N LEU A 14 6.22 -10.55 -2.03
CA LEU A 14 5.26 -10.51 -3.14
C LEU A 14 4.36 -11.75 -3.21
N MET A 15 4.87 -12.93 -2.85
CA MET A 15 4.17 -14.20 -3.04
C MET A 15 4.16 -15.07 -1.79
N SER A 16 3.16 -15.95 -1.70
CA SER A 16 3.06 -17.02 -0.72
C SER A 16 3.14 -18.39 -1.42
N PRO A 17 3.81 -19.39 -0.84
CA PRO A 17 3.79 -20.77 -1.35
C PRO A 17 2.49 -21.51 -1.04
N GLU A 18 1.59 -20.91 -0.26
CA GLU A 18 0.29 -21.49 0.04
C GLU A 18 -0.61 -21.55 -1.20
N ARG A 19 -1.58 -22.45 -1.17
CA ARG A 19 -2.60 -22.52 -2.21
C ARG A 19 -3.41 -21.22 -2.30
N VAL A 20 -3.87 -20.90 -3.50
CA VAL A 20 -4.63 -19.66 -3.79
C VAL A 20 -5.86 -19.50 -2.89
N GLU A 21 -6.56 -20.58 -2.54
CA GLU A 21 -7.76 -20.49 -1.70
C GLU A 21 -7.41 -20.01 -0.29
N LYS A 22 -6.26 -20.46 0.26
CA LYS A 22 -5.77 -20.03 1.57
C LYS A 22 -5.23 -18.62 1.59
N VAL A 23 -4.59 -18.20 0.51
CA VAL A 23 -4.18 -16.80 0.33
C VAL A 23 -5.43 -15.90 0.25
N ASN A 24 -6.45 -16.31 -0.51
CA ASN A 24 -7.69 -15.55 -0.68
C ASN A 24 -8.46 -15.40 0.64
N GLU A 25 -8.56 -16.43 1.47
CA GLU A 25 -9.14 -16.34 2.83
C GLU A 25 -8.49 -15.20 3.65
N LYS A 26 -7.16 -15.08 3.59
CA LYS A 26 -6.40 -14.04 4.30
C LYS A 26 -6.57 -12.65 3.67
N VAL A 27 -6.64 -12.55 2.34
CA VAL A 27 -6.95 -11.29 1.63
C VAL A 27 -8.34 -10.78 2.04
N LEU A 28 -9.34 -11.65 2.13
CA LEU A 28 -10.68 -11.26 2.59
C LEU A 28 -10.70 -10.80 4.06
N ALA A 29 -9.90 -11.43 4.93
CA ALA A 29 -9.74 -10.97 6.32
C ALA A 29 -9.12 -9.57 6.40
N LEU A 30 -8.12 -9.32 5.55
CA LEU A 30 -7.48 -8.03 5.41
C LEU A 30 -8.44 -6.93 4.90
N GLU A 31 -9.29 -7.22 3.91
CA GLU A 31 -10.32 -6.28 3.44
C GLU A 31 -11.33 -5.93 4.55
N LYS A 32 -11.75 -6.92 5.35
CA LYS A 32 -12.62 -6.69 6.50
C LYS A 32 -11.96 -5.78 7.53
N ALA A 33 -10.66 -5.97 7.79
CA ALA A 33 -9.90 -5.11 8.69
C ALA A 33 -9.85 -3.65 8.20
N TRP A 34 -9.62 -3.41 6.91
CA TRP A 34 -9.69 -2.06 6.33
C TRP A 34 -11.06 -1.41 6.52
N ARG A 35 -12.15 -2.17 6.28
CA ARG A 35 -13.51 -1.66 6.49
C ARG A 35 -13.78 -1.33 7.96
N ALA A 36 -13.32 -2.17 8.89
CA ALA A 36 -13.45 -1.93 10.32
C ALA A 36 -12.69 -0.67 10.79
N LEU A 37 -11.61 -0.29 10.08
CA LEU A 37 -10.87 0.96 10.30
C LEU A 37 -11.53 2.18 9.63
N GLY A 38 -12.68 2.02 8.96
CA GLY A 38 -13.38 3.10 8.27
C GLY A 38 -12.82 3.43 6.88
N CYS A 39 -12.05 2.54 6.26
CA CYS A 39 -11.55 2.74 4.90
C CYS A 39 -12.66 2.48 3.87
N HIS A 40 -12.88 3.45 2.98
CA HIS A 40 -13.88 3.40 1.91
C HIS A 40 -13.28 3.25 0.51
N LEU A 41 -11.95 3.07 0.41
CA LEU A 41 -11.28 2.86 -0.88
C LEU A 41 -11.74 1.55 -1.52
N VAL A 42 -11.93 1.58 -2.84
CA VAL A 42 -12.10 0.37 -3.64
C VAL A 42 -10.76 -0.37 -3.66
N SER A 43 -10.74 -1.65 -3.28
CA SER A 43 -9.53 -2.50 -3.29
C SER A 43 -8.32 -1.85 -2.61
N PRO A 44 -8.38 -1.55 -1.29
CA PRO A 44 -7.42 -0.69 -0.59
C PRO A 44 -5.96 -1.13 -0.76
N PHE A 45 -5.69 -2.43 -0.85
CA PHE A 45 -4.33 -2.94 -1.12
C PHE A 45 -3.77 -2.50 -2.45
N MET A 46 -4.55 -2.64 -3.53
CA MET A 46 -4.13 -2.22 -4.86
C MET A 46 -3.95 -0.71 -4.91
N THR A 47 -4.86 0.06 -4.31
CA THR A 47 -4.72 1.52 -4.24
C THR A 47 -3.45 1.93 -3.51
N MET A 48 -3.16 1.33 -2.35
CA MET A 48 -1.95 1.63 -1.58
C MET A 48 -0.68 1.22 -2.34
N ALA A 49 -0.69 0.11 -3.07
CA ALA A 49 0.45 -0.33 -3.88
C ALA A 49 0.84 0.70 -4.95
N LEU A 50 -0.13 1.46 -5.49
CA LEU A 50 0.12 2.49 -6.51
C LEU A 50 0.80 3.75 -5.97
N LEU A 51 0.71 4.02 -4.66
CA LEU A 51 1.30 5.24 -4.07
C LEU A 51 2.82 5.31 -4.25
N SER A 52 3.48 4.15 -4.29
CA SER A 52 4.93 4.04 -4.42
C SER A 52 5.44 3.83 -5.85
N LEU A 53 4.58 3.97 -6.87
CA LEU A 53 5.00 3.85 -8.28
C LEU A 53 5.38 5.23 -8.83
N PRO A 54 6.67 5.57 -8.95
CA PRO A 54 7.13 6.90 -9.40
C PRO A 54 6.89 7.14 -10.91
N VAL A 55 6.33 6.18 -11.63
CA VAL A 55 6.03 6.26 -13.07
C VAL A 55 4.60 6.72 -13.37
N ILE A 56 3.76 6.88 -12.34
CA ILE A 56 2.39 7.37 -12.48
C ILE A 56 2.38 8.88 -12.18
N PRO A 57 1.63 9.72 -12.94
CA PRO A 57 1.69 11.17 -12.85
C PRO A 57 1.50 11.79 -11.45
N GLU A 58 1.79 13.09 -11.36
CA GLU A 58 1.58 13.99 -10.21
C GLU A 58 2.58 13.80 -9.06
N LEU A 59 2.15 13.26 -7.93
CA LEU A 59 2.88 13.27 -6.66
C LEU A 59 2.95 11.86 -6.09
N ARG A 60 4.17 11.37 -5.80
CA ARG A 60 4.41 10.00 -5.35
C ARG A 60 5.28 9.95 -4.11
N ILE A 61 5.07 8.92 -3.28
CA ILE A 61 5.86 8.68 -2.08
C ILE A 61 6.83 7.56 -2.38
N THR A 62 8.13 7.83 -2.27
CA THR A 62 9.19 6.83 -2.44
C THR A 62 9.94 6.64 -1.14
N ASN A 63 10.83 5.64 -1.09
CA ASN A 63 11.77 5.47 0.01
C ASN A 63 12.79 6.62 0.12
N ARG A 64 12.84 7.56 -0.83
CA ARG A 64 13.70 8.75 -0.82
C ARG A 64 12.95 10.03 -0.45
N GLY A 65 11.63 9.96 -0.23
CA GLY A 65 10.78 11.11 0.08
C GLY A 65 9.64 11.28 -0.92
N LEU A 66 8.96 12.43 -0.80
CA LEU A 66 7.87 12.85 -1.68
C LEU A 66 8.46 13.40 -2.98
N VAL A 67 8.00 12.92 -4.13
CA VAL A 67 8.52 13.32 -5.45
C VAL A 67 7.38 13.84 -6.32
N ASP A 68 7.59 15.01 -6.91
CA ASP A 68 6.81 15.51 -8.03
C ASP A 68 7.35 14.85 -9.30
N THR A 69 6.56 13.95 -9.88
CA THR A 69 6.97 13.16 -11.06
C THR A 69 6.80 13.93 -12.36
N ILE A 70 6.16 15.10 -12.35
CA ILE A 70 6.01 15.97 -13.52
C ILE A 70 7.27 16.81 -13.68
N ASN A 71 7.76 17.39 -12.58
CA ASN A 71 8.95 18.26 -12.56
C ASN A 71 10.26 17.53 -12.19
N PHE A 72 10.19 16.23 -11.88
CA PHE A 72 11.32 15.38 -11.51
C PHE A 72 12.13 15.90 -10.32
N GLN A 73 11.45 16.41 -9.30
CA GLN A 73 12.06 16.99 -8.11
C GLN A 73 11.43 16.46 -6.82
N PHE A 74 12.23 16.43 -5.75
CA PHE A 74 11.71 16.14 -4.42
C PHE A 74 10.93 17.34 -3.88
N VAL A 75 9.88 17.05 -3.12
CA VAL A 75 9.03 18.05 -2.46
C VAL A 75 9.29 18.02 -0.97
N ASP A 76 9.45 19.20 -0.37
CA ASP A 76 9.57 19.33 1.08
C ASP A 76 8.30 18.84 1.78
N THR A 77 8.47 18.06 2.83
CA THR A 77 7.36 17.47 3.60
C THR A 77 6.80 18.42 4.66
N ILE A 78 7.47 19.55 4.90
CA ILE A 78 7.08 20.58 5.86
C ILE A 78 6.81 21.87 5.10
N LEU A 79 5.54 22.29 5.05
CA LEU A 79 5.14 23.57 4.47
C LEU A 79 5.25 24.66 5.54
N GLY A 80 6.41 25.33 5.62
CA GLY A 80 6.64 26.49 6.48
C GLY A 80 7.03 26.14 7.92
N MET A 81 8.28 26.46 8.26
CA MET A 81 8.73 26.73 9.62
C MET A 81 9.26 28.16 9.66
#